data_AF-A0A4R5NUV3-F1
#
_entry.id   AF-A0A4R5NUV3-F1
#
_cell.length_a   1.000
_cell.length_b   1.000
_cell.length_c   1.000
_cell.angle_alpha   90.00
_cell.angle_beta   90.00
_cell.angle_gamma   90.00
#
_symmetry.space_group_name_H-M   'P 1'
#
loop_
_entity.id
_entity.type
_entity.pdbx_description
1 polymer ?
#
loop_
_entity_poly.entity_id
_entity_poly.type
_entity_poly.pdbx_seq_one_letter_code
_entity_poly.pdbx_strand_id
1 'polypeptide(L)'
;MESHQTIYKIEYAHYQASEQLTVEAVNALRQGLDQLSQSAQAGESFRIWWSETADDYCGFLWICDYLKDFSVQTMSVKVPMTLVREDSLMIISKLGEISEDAIDEFQLASLQRDLSANSRRAFSYYWHDLRSENNPIRTVINGTVVSQSIDFYDRFVLANLSQRRFRNILRVIGETLGDYPFTADWWYRHRIDYLVSKGSVDYKADPDAIVGKIKLAK
;
A
#
# COMPACT_ATOMS: atom_id res chain seq x y z
N MET A 1 17.88 -0.65 2.83
CA MET A 1 17.68 -0.67 4.31
C MET A 1 17.36 0.72 4.82
N GLU A 2 18.17 1.74 4.49
CA GLU A 2 17.82 3.16 4.74
C GLU A 2 16.49 3.57 4.08
N SER A 3 16.22 3.08 2.87
CA SER A 3 14.97 3.34 2.14
C SER A 3 13.69 2.92 2.90
N HIS A 4 13.69 1.79 3.61
CA HIS A 4 12.51 1.31 4.34
C HIS A 4 12.31 2.07 5.65
N GLN A 5 13.40 2.44 6.33
CA GLN A 5 13.33 3.30 7.51
C GLN A 5 12.77 4.68 7.16
N THR A 6 13.13 5.23 6.00
CA THR A 6 12.56 6.50 5.51
C THR A 6 11.04 6.43 5.33
N ILE A 7 10.50 5.32 4.81
CA ILE A 7 9.05 5.17 4.63
C ILE A 7 8.33 5.15 5.99
N TYR A 8 8.80 4.35 6.95
CA TYR A 8 8.17 4.31 8.28
C TYR A 8 8.30 5.63 9.04
N LYS A 9 9.40 6.37 8.85
CA LYS A 9 9.53 7.74 9.40
C LYS A 9 8.49 8.68 8.80
N ILE A 10 8.17 8.54 7.52
CA ILE A 10 7.12 9.33 6.86
C ILE A 10 5.74 8.94 7.40
N GLU A 11 5.44 7.63 7.46
CA GLU A 11 4.18 7.10 7.98
C GLU A 11 3.91 7.58 9.41
N TYR A 12 4.91 7.47 10.29
CA TYR A 12 4.77 7.86 11.69
C TYR A 12 5.12 9.32 11.99
N ALA A 13 5.31 10.17 10.99
CA ALA A 13 5.79 11.55 11.17
C ALA A 13 4.91 12.40 12.11
N HIS A 14 3.62 12.07 12.20
CA HIS A 14 2.63 12.82 12.99
C HIS A 14 2.20 12.09 14.28
N TYR A 15 2.91 11.04 14.68
CA TYR A 15 2.64 10.28 15.89
C TYR A 15 3.57 10.73 17.02
N GLN A 16 3.05 10.81 18.25
CA GLN A 16 3.85 11.20 19.43
C GLN A 16 5.04 10.25 19.67
N ALA A 17 4.87 8.97 19.38
CA ALA A 17 5.89 7.93 19.51
C ALA A 17 6.57 7.57 18.17
N SER A 18 6.73 8.54 17.26
CA SER A 18 7.21 8.34 15.88
C SER A 18 8.47 7.47 15.77
N GLU A 19 9.48 7.77 16.59
CA GLU A 19 10.78 7.09 16.54
C GLU A 19 10.67 5.64 17.03
N GLN A 20 9.93 5.41 18.10
CA GLN A 20 9.66 4.07 18.63
C GLN A 20 8.87 3.22 17.62
N LEU A 21 7.77 3.75 17.07
CA LEU A 21 6.94 3.06 16.07
C LEU A 21 7.74 2.71 14.81
N THR A 22 8.62 3.63 14.37
CA THR A 22 9.53 3.38 13.24
C THR A 22 10.45 2.19 13.53
N VAL A 23 11.06 2.15 14.72
CA VAL A 23 11.97 1.06 15.11
C VAL A 23 11.22 -0.27 15.21
N GLU A 24 10.05 -0.27 15.83
CA GLU A 24 9.19 -1.46 15.97
C GLU A 24 8.79 -2.02 14.59
N ALA A 25 8.33 -1.16 13.67
CA ALA A 25 7.95 -1.57 12.33
C ALA A 25 9.13 -2.14 11.51
N VAL A 26 10.30 -1.49 11.57
CA VAL A 26 11.52 -1.99 10.91
C VAL A 26 11.97 -3.34 11.49
N ASN A 27 11.86 -3.52 12.81
CA ASN A 27 12.21 -4.78 13.46
C ASN A 27 11.23 -5.90 13.09
N ALA A 28 9.93 -5.62 13.08
CA ALA A 28 8.90 -6.57 12.64
C ALA A 28 9.13 -7.01 11.18
N LEU A 29 9.45 -6.05 10.28
CA LEU A 29 9.79 -6.35 8.89
C LEU A 29 11.01 -7.28 8.79
N ARG A 30 12.07 -7.01 9.57
CA ARG A 30 13.27 -7.86 9.58
C ARG A 30 12.96 -9.27 10.06
N GLN A 31 12.22 -9.40 11.15
CA GLN A 31 11.82 -10.71 11.68
C GLN A 31 11.00 -11.50 10.66
N GLY A 32 10.06 -10.85 9.98
CA GLY A 32 9.28 -11.48 8.91
C GLY A 32 10.13 -11.94 7.73
N LEU A 33 11.11 -11.14 7.31
CA LEU A 33 12.06 -11.51 6.25
C LEU A 33 12.97 -12.68 6.66
N ASP A 34 13.43 -12.69 7.91
CA ASP A 34 14.25 -13.79 8.44
C ASP A 34 13.44 -15.09 8.48
N GLN A 35 12.19 -15.03 8.96
CA GLN A 35 11.28 -16.18 8.99
C GLN A 35 11.00 -16.71 7.58
N LEU A 36 10.68 -15.83 6.63
CA LEU A 36 10.49 -16.20 5.22
C LEU A 36 11.72 -16.91 4.66
N SER A 37 12.92 -16.40 4.96
CA SER A 37 14.18 -16.98 4.50
C SER A 37 14.43 -18.37 5.07
N GLN A 38 14.17 -18.55 6.37
CA GLN A 38 14.31 -19.84 7.05
C GLN A 38 13.35 -20.87 6.46
N SER A 39 12.08 -20.53 6.28
CA SER A 39 11.09 -21.40 5.63
C SER A 39 11.49 -21.77 4.20
N ALA A 40 12.02 -20.81 3.44
CA ALA A 40 12.43 -21.06 2.06
C ALA A 40 13.66 -21.99 1.98
N GLN A 41 14.63 -21.83 2.88
CA GLN A 41 15.79 -22.72 3.00
C GLN A 41 15.41 -24.12 3.48
N ALA A 42 14.41 -24.23 4.35
CA ALA A 42 13.85 -25.50 4.81
C ALA A 42 13.03 -26.24 3.74
N GLY A 43 12.76 -25.61 2.58
CA GLY A 43 11.99 -26.21 1.51
C GLY A 43 10.48 -26.24 1.77
N GLU A 44 9.98 -25.41 2.68
CA GLU A 44 8.56 -25.33 3.02
C GLU A 44 7.73 -24.85 1.83
N SER A 45 6.46 -25.25 1.80
CA SER A 45 5.52 -24.80 0.77
C SER A 45 4.93 -23.43 1.11
N PHE A 46 4.82 -22.54 0.12
CA PHE A 46 4.27 -21.20 0.30
C PHE A 46 2.96 -21.01 -0.45
N ARG A 47 1.90 -20.64 0.26
CA ARG A 47 0.67 -20.11 -0.34
C ARG A 47 0.67 -18.59 -0.23
N ILE A 48 0.80 -17.91 -1.36
CA ILE A 48 0.91 -16.45 -1.46
C ILE A 48 -0.46 -15.87 -1.77
N TRP A 49 -1.01 -15.12 -0.83
CA TRP A 49 -2.27 -14.38 -1.00
C TRP A 49 -1.96 -12.97 -1.47
N TRP A 50 -2.66 -12.50 -2.50
CA TRP A 50 -2.47 -11.17 -3.07
C TRP A 50 -3.75 -10.67 -3.75
N SER A 51 -3.84 -9.37 -4.03
CA SER A 51 -4.99 -8.75 -4.67
C SER A 51 -4.57 -7.78 -5.80
N GLU A 52 -5.54 -7.09 -6.39
CA GLU A 52 -5.30 -6.05 -7.41
C GLU A 52 -4.94 -4.69 -6.82
N THR A 53 -4.78 -4.56 -5.50
CA THR A 53 -4.21 -3.34 -4.92
C THR A 53 -2.72 -3.25 -5.26
N ALA A 54 -2.21 -2.02 -5.36
CA ALA A 54 -0.85 -1.79 -5.82
C ALA A 54 0.21 -2.34 -4.86
N ASP A 55 -0.03 -2.26 -3.55
CA ASP A 55 0.82 -2.81 -2.51
C ASP A 55 0.88 -4.33 -2.54
N ASP A 56 -0.27 -5.01 -2.60
CA ASP A 56 -0.33 -6.47 -2.67
C ASP A 56 0.32 -6.99 -3.96
N TYR A 57 0.03 -6.37 -5.10
CA TYR A 57 0.61 -6.81 -6.37
C TYR A 57 2.12 -6.57 -6.39
N CYS A 58 2.62 -5.45 -5.86
CA CYS A 58 4.06 -5.25 -5.70
C CYS A 58 4.68 -6.29 -4.76
N GLY A 59 4.01 -6.62 -3.66
CA GLY A 59 4.43 -7.68 -2.75
C GLY A 59 4.49 -9.05 -3.44
N PHE A 60 3.50 -9.36 -4.28
CA PHE A 60 3.45 -10.58 -5.09
C PHE A 60 4.60 -10.65 -6.13
N LEU A 61 4.89 -9.55 -6.81
CA LEU A 61 6.01 -9.47 -7.75
C LEU A 61 7.35 -9.62 -7.03
N TRP A 62 7.51 -8.93 -5.89
CA TRP A 62 8.69 -9.02 -5.06
C TRP A 62 8.92 -10.43 -4.50
N ILE A 63 7.88 -11.11 -3.98
CA ILE A 63 8.04 -12.46 -3.42
C ILE A 63 8.34 -13.49 -4.53
N CYS A 64 7.81 -13.29 -5.75
CA CYS A 64 8.17 -14.10 -6.90
C CYS A 64 9.66 -13.95 -7.23
N ASP A 65 10.18 -12.72 -7.21
CA ASP A 65 11.60 -12.44 -7.37
C ASP A 65 12.44 -13.05 -6.26
N TYR A 66 12.00 -12.90 -5.01
CA TYR A 66 12.70 -13.39 -3.84
C TYR A 66 12.84 -14.91 -3.84
N LEU A 67 11.74 -15.62 -4.12
CA LEU A 67 11.71 -17.08 -4.04
C LEU A 67 12.25 -17.76 -5.31
N LYS A 68 12.54 -17.04 -6.41
CA LYS A 68 12.85 -17.64 -7.72
C LYS A 68 14.02 -18.62 -7.72
N ASP A 69 14.98 -18.42 -6.83
CA ASP A 69 16.20 -19.24 -6.69
C ASP A 69 16.04 -20.38 -5.68
N PHE A 70 14.89 -20.46 -5.02
CA PHE A 70 14.54 -21.53 -4.07
C PHE A 70 13.72 -22.63 -4.76
N SER A 71 14.08 -23.88 -4.46
CA SER A 71 13.33 -25.07 -4.88
C SER A 71 12.20 -25.37 -3.89
N VAL A 72 11.18 -24.51 -3.88
CA VAL A 72 10.01 -24.58 -2.99
C VAL A 72 8.72 -24.76 -3.79
N GLN A 73 7.75 -25.48 -3.22
CA GLN A 73 6.40 -25.52 -3.77
C GLN A 73 5.68 -24.20 -3.49
N THR A 74 5.17 -23.55 -4.52
CA THR A 74 4.50 -22.26 -4.41
C THR A 74 3.13 -22.29 -5.07
N MET A 75 2.14 -21.74 -4.37
CA MET A 75 0.79 -21.53 -4.89
C MET A 75 0.41 -20.08 -4.67
N SER A 76 -0.44 -19.53 -5.54
CA SER A 76 -0.95 -18.17 -5.40
C SER A 76 -2.47 -18.15 -5.30
N VAL A 77 -3.00 -17.31 -4.42
CA VAL A 77 -4.43 -17.02 -4.29
C VAL A 77 -4.61 -15.53 -4.62
N LYS A 78 -5.16 -15.24 -5.80
CA LYS A 78 -5.53 -13.87 -6.17
C LYS A 78 -6.94 -13.59 -5.65
N VAL A 79 -7.05 -12.77 -4.61
CA VAL A 79 -8.31 -12.48 -3.93
C VAL A 79 -9.07 -11.35 -4.65
N PRO A 80 -10.36 -11.54 -4.97
CA PRO A 80 -11.21 -10.47 -5.48
C PRO A 80 -11.46 -9.40 -4.40
N MET A 81 -11.38 -8.12 -4.78
CA MET A 81 -11.69 -7.00 -3.88
C MET A 81 -13.20 -6.73 -3.76
N THR A 82 -14.00 -7.41 -4.56
CA THR A 82 -15.46 -7.37 -4.51
C THR A 82 -15.98 -8.80 -4.48
N LEU A 83 -16.72 -9.11 -3.44
CA LEU A 83 -17.27 -10.43 -3.15
C LEU A 83 -18.79 -10.31 -3.08
N VAL A 84 -19.50 -11.31 -3.58
CA VAL A 84 -20.97 -11.36 -3.51
C VAL A 84 -21.36 -12.12 -2.26
N ARG A 85 -22.09 -11.46 -1.36
CA ARG A 85 -22.60 -12.02 -0.12
C ARG A 85 -24.11 -11.94 -0.13
N GLU A 86 -24.75 -13.08 -0.41
CA GLU A 86 -26.21 -13.19 -0.59
C GLU A 86 -26.72 -12.12 -1.58
N ASP A 87 -27.47 -11.13 -1.08
CA ASP A 87 -28.07 -10.05 -1.87
C ASP A 87 -27.26 -8.73 -1.80
N SER A 88 -26.00 -8.79 -1.35
CA SER A 88 -25.14 -7.61 -1.15
C SER A 88 -23.73 -7.80 -1.73
N LEU A 89 -23.06 -6.68 -1.99
CA LEU A 89 -21.64 -6.67 -2.31
C LEU A 89 -20.82 -6.35 -1.07
N MET A 90 -19.86 -7.21 -0.76
CA MET A 90 -18.79 -6.93 0.17
C MET A 90 -17.60 -6.40 -0.62
N ILE A 91 -17.22 -5.15 -0.37
CA ILE A 91 -16.04 -4.53 -0.96
C ILE A 91 -15.00 -4.41 0.15
N ILE A 92 -13.84 -5.01 -0.08
CA ILE A 92 -12.68 -4.90 0.81
C ILE A 92 -11.65 -3.96 0.20
N SER A 93 -10.93 -3.23 1.04
CA SER A 93 -9.87 -2.32 0.60
C SER A 93 -8.47 -2.93 0.73
N LYS A 94 -8.34 -3.98 1.56
CA LYS A 94 -7.08 -4.70 1.84
C LYS A 94 -7.39 -6.11 2.33
N LEU A 95 -6.45 -7.04 2.13
CA LEU A 95 -6.61 -8.43 2.56
C LEU A 95 -6.77 -8.60 4.07
N GLY A 96 -6.22 -7.68 4.87
CA GLY A 96 -6.37 -7.72 6.33
C GLY A 96 -7.80 -7.47 6.84
N GLU A 97 -8.75 -7.11 5.98
CA GLU A 97 -10.18 -6.99 6.33
C GLU A 97 -10.92 -8.33 6.26
N ILE A 98 -10.29 -9.38 5.73
CA ILE A 98 -10.89 -10.70 5.57
C ILE A 98 -10.77 -11.46 6.89
N SER A 99 -11.91 -11.84 7.48
CA SER A 99 -11.95 -12.73 8.65
C SER A 99 -11.76 -14.19 8.26
N GLU A 100 -11.43 -15.04 9.24
CA GLU A 100 -11.36 -16.50 9.04
C GLU A 100 -12.68 -17.06 8.49
N ASP A 101 -13.82 -16.66 9.06
CA ASP A 101 -15.15 -17.05 8.56
C ASP A 101 -15.37 -16.64 7.09
N ALA A 102 -14.88 -15.47 6.69
CA ALA A 102 -15.02 -14.98 5.31
C ALA A 102 -14.16 -15.79 4.32
N ILE A 103 -13.01 -16.32 4.74
CA ILE A 103 -12.18 -17.20 3.90
C ILE A 103 -12.98 -18.44 3.50
N ASP A 104 -13.70 -19.03 4.45
CA ASP A 104 -14.50 -20.23 4.23
C ASP A 104 -15.81 -19.92 3.49
N GLU A 105 -16.52 -18.86 3.90
CA GLU A 105 -17.76 -18.40 3.27
C GLU A 105 -17.59 -18.17 1.77
N PHE A 106 -16.52 -17.47 1.37
CA PHE A 106 -16.22 -17.16 -0.03
C PHE A 106 -15.33 -18.21 -0.70
N GLN A 107 -15.01 -19.31 -0.01
CA GLN A 107 -14.16 -20.41 -0.50
C GLN A 107 -12.84 -19.91 -1.11
N LEU A 108 -12.20 -18.89 -0.51
CA LEU A 108 -11.07 -18.19 -1.13
C LEU A 108 -9.87 -19.13 -1.36
N ALA A 109 -9.69 -20.14 -0.50
CA ALA A 109 -8.65 -21.15 -0.68
C ALA A 109 -8.80 -21.96 -1.99
N SER A 110 -10.02 -22.09 -2.52
CA SER A 110 -10.30 -22.77 -3.79
C SER A 110 -9.78 -22.00 -5.01
N LEU A 111 -9.52 -20.70 -4.86
CA LEU A 111 -8.95 -19.86 -5.92
C LEU A 111 -7.45 -20.10 -6.12
N GLN A 112 -6.82 -20.96 -5.30
CA GLN A 112 -5.40 -21.26 -5.41
C GLN A 112 -5.05 -21.77 -6.82
N ARG A 113 -3.91 -21.30 -7.31
CA ARG A 113 -3.28 -21.74 -8.56
C ARG A 113 -1.85 -22.14 -8.29
N ASP A 114 -1.36 -23.14 -9.02
CA ASP A 114 0.05 -23.48 -8.99
C ASP A 114 0.88 -22.28 -9.49
N LEU A 115 1.93 -21.95 -8.74
CA LEU A 115 2.85 -20.88 -9.09
C LEU A 115 4.20 -21.52 -9.41
N SER A 116 4.31 -22.06 -10.62
CA SER A 116 5.53 -22.76 -11.07
C SER A 116 6.80 -21.90 -10.98
N ALA A 117 7.97 -22.54 -10.96
CA ALA A 117 9.26 -21.84 -11.03
C ALA A 117 9.39 -20.92 -12.26
N ASN A 118 8.83 -21.34 -13.40
CA ASN A 118 8.81 -20.51 -14.62
C ASN A 118 7.90 -19.29 -14.46
N SER A 119 6.73 -19.45 -13.84
CA SER A 119 5.82 -18.33 -13.53
C SER A 119 6.48 -17.31 -12.60
N ARG A 120 7.14 -17.78 -11.53
CA ARG A 120 7.89 -16.92 -10.59
C ARG A 120 8.99 -16.13 -11.31
N ARG A 121 9.74 -16.80 -12.20
CA ARG A 121 10.77 -16.14 -13.01
C ARG A 121 10.19 -15.08 -13.95
N ALA A 122 9.04 -15.34 -14.57
CA ALA A 122 8.37 -14.35 -15.42
C ALA A 122 7.92 -13.11 -14.62
N PHE A 123 7.32 -13.29 -13.45
CA PHE A 123 6.95 -12.18 -12.55
C PHE A 123 8.17 -11.43 -11.99
N SER A 124 9.28 -12.12 -11.74
CA SER A 124 10.56 -11.51 -11.34
C SER A 124 11.09 -10.53 -12.38
N TYR A 125 10.98 -10.84 -13.68
CA TYR A 125 11.37 -9.90 -14.73
C TYR A 125 10.50 -8.64 -14.70
N TYR A 126 9.19 -8.80 -14.54
CA TYR A 126 8.29 -7.66 -14.41
C TYR A 126 8.60 -6.80 -13.18
N TRP A 127 8.96 -7.42 -12.06
CA TRP A 127 9.45 -6.69 -10.89
C TRP A 127 10.71 -5.88 -11.17
N HIS A 128 11.69 -6.46 -11.87
CA HIS A 128 12.92 -5.77 -12.25
C HIS A 128 12.67 -4.60 -13.19
N ASP A 129 11.78 -4.75 -14.17
CA ASP A 129 11.39 -3.67 -15.09
C ASP A 129 10.79 -2.50 -14.31
N LEU A 130 9.82 -2.76 -13.43
CA LEU A 130 9.23 -1.74 -12.55
C LEU A 130 10.27 -1.05 -11.67
N ARG A 131 11.23 -1.79 -11.13
CA ARG A 131 12.31 -1.23 -10.29
C ARG A 131 13.26 -0.36 -11.10
N SER A 132 13.48 -0.69 -12.38
CA SER A 132 14.38 0.06 -13.27
C SER A 132 13.85 1.46 -13.62
N GLU A 133 12.53 1.66 -13.64
CA GLU A 133 11.88 2.94 -13.93
C GLU A 133 12.17 4.03 -12.87
N ASN A 134 12.65 3.64 -11.68
CA ASN A 134 13.07 4.52 -10.58
C ASN A 134 12.04 5.59 -10.12
N ASN A 135 10.78 5.38 -10.46
CA ASN A 135 9.66 6.17 -9.95
C ASN A 135 9.22 5.61 -8.58
N PRO A 136 8.80 6.43 -7.61
CA PRO A 136 8.54 5.97 -6.24
C PRO A 136 7.14 5.38 -6.05
N ILE A 137 6.15 5.75 -6.89
CA ILE A 137 4.78 5.29 -6.73
C ILE A 137 4.48 4.11 -7.64
N ARG A 138 3.72 3.15 -7.15
CA ARG A 138 3.15 2.05 -7.93
C ARG A 138 1.63 2.18 -7.87
N THR A 139 0.98 1.96 -9.01
CA THR A 139 -0.48 1.96 -9.12
C THR A 139 -0.90 0.86 -10.09
N VAL A 140 -2.15 0.42 -10.00
CA VAL A 140 -2.72 -0.58 -10.92
C VAL A 140 -3.69 0.12 -11.86
N ILE A 141 -3.37 0.11 -13.16
CA ILE A 141 -4.23 0.66 -14.22
C ILE A 141 -4.61 -0.49 -15.13
N ASN A 142 -5.91 -0.78 -15.24
CA ASN A 142 -6.44 -1.89 -16.05
C ASN A 142 -5.73 -3.23 -15.76
N GLY A 143 -5.51 -3.54 -14.47
CA GLY A 143 -4.85 -4.78 -14.03
C GLY A 143 -3.32 -4.81 -14.22
N THR A 144 -2.71 -3.70 -14.65
CA THR A 144 -1.25 -3.59 -14.87
C THR A 144 -0.63 -2.69 -13.81
N VAL A 145 0.41 -3.17 -13.13
CA VAL A 145 1.21 -2.34 -12.22
C VAL A 145 2.07 -1.41 -13.07
N VAL A 146 2.00 -0.11 -12.79
CA VAL A 146 2.82 0.89 -13.49
C VAL A 146 3.48 1.80 -12.47
N SER A 147 4.69 2.27 -12.77
CA SER A 147 5.31 3.29 -11.93
C SER A 147 4.80 4.68 -12.26
N GLN A 148 4.69 5.52 -11.24
CA GLN A 148 4.19 6.87 -11.34
C GLN A 148 5.04 7.84 -10.53
N SER A 149 4.95 9.12 -10.88
CA SER A 149 5.58 10.21 -10.15
C SER A 149 5.07 10.29 -8.70
N ILE A 150 5.88 10.87 -7.81
CA ILE A 150 5.55 11.00 -6.37
C ILE A 150 4.27 11.83 -6.11
N ASP A 151 3.88 12.67 -7.07
CA ASP A 151 2.71 13.55 -7.01
C ASP A 151 1.45 12.95 -7.64
N PHE A 152 1.49 11.70 -8.11
CA PHE A 152 0.40 11.07 -8.86
C PHE A 152 -0.97 11.15 -8.17
N TYR A 153 -0.98 11.04 -6.83
CA TYR A 153 -2.17 11.09 -6.00
C TYR A 153 -2.51 12.50 -5.48
N ASP A 154 -1.63 13.50 -5.65
CA ASP A 154 -1.84 14.85 -5.12
C ASP A 154 -3.13 15.48 -5.65
N ARG A 155 -3.49 15.18 -6.92
CA ARG A 155 -4.72 15.67 -7.56
C ARG A 155 -6.00 15.36 -6.78
N PHE A 156 -6.07 14.23 -6.08
CA PHE A 156 -7.28 13.83 -5.33
C PHE A 156 -7.45 14.68 -4.07
N VAL A 157 -6.34 15.06 -3.43
CA VAL A 157 -6.33 16.03 -2.32
C VAL A 157 -6.67 17.42 -2.83
N LEU A 158 -6.04 17.85 -3.94
CA LEU A 158 -6.24 19.18 -4.50
C LEU A 158 -7.70 19.41 -4.96
N ALA A 159 -8.36 18.37 -5.49
CA ALA A 159 -9.78 18.41 -5.87
C ALA A 159 -10.71 18.72 -4.67
N ASN A 160 -10.28 18.39 -3.46
CA ASN A 160 -11.01 18.67 -2.22
C ASN A 160 -10.76 20.08 -1.66
N LEU A 161 -9.94 20.90 -2.32
CA LEU A 161 -9.57 22.23 -1.87
C LEU A 161 -10.13 23.34 -2.79
N SER A 162 -10.14 24.57 -2.27
CA SER A 162 -10.50 25.76 -3.03
C SER A 162 -9.56 26.91 -2.63
N GLN A 163 -9.46 27.96 -3.44
CA GLN A 163 -8.68 29.16 -3.08
C GLN A 163 -9.37 30.04 -2.02
N ARG A 164 -10.69 29.87 -1.83
CA ARG A 164 -11.52 30.76 -1.01
C ARG A 164 -11.58 30.35 0.46
N ARG A 165 -11.59 29.04 0.75
CA ARG A 165 -11.90 28.52 2.09
C ARG A 165 -10.84 27.56 2.58
N PHE A 166 -10.34 27.83 3.79
CA PHE A 166 -9.53 26.91 4.59
C PHE A 166 -10.37 25.71 5.07
N ARG A 167 -9.82 24.51 4.92
CA ARG A 167 -10.43 23.24 5.32
C ARG A 167 -9.51 22.49 6.28
N ASN A 168 -10.07 21.86 7.32
CA ASN A 168 -9.29 21.02 8.24
C ASN A 168 -8.62 19.86 7.49
N ILE A 169 -7.34 19.60 7.77
CA ILE A 169 -6.53 18.60 7.05
C ILE A 169 -7.12 17.19 7.17
N LEU A 170 -7.53 16.75 8.37
CA LEU A 170 -8.11 15.42 8.58
C LEU A 170 -9.41 15.25 7.80
N ARG A 171 -10.23 16.31 7.71
CA ARG A 171 -11.45 16.28 6.90
C ARG A 171 -11.15 16.12 5.41
N VAL A 172 -10.14 16.83 4.90
CA VAL A 172 -9.74 16.71 3.48
C VAL A 172 -9.24 15.30 3.17
N ILE A 173 -8.39 14.73 4.04
CA ILE A 173 -7.90 13.35 3.89
C ILE A 173 -9.06 12.35 3.96
N GLY A 174 -9.94 12.47 4.95
CA GLY A 174 -11.09 11.57 5.12
C GLY A 174 -12.06 11.59 3.94
N GLU A 175 -12.38 12.77 3.40
CA GLU A 175 -13.20 12.87 2.18
C GLU A 175 -12.46 12.31 0.95
N THR A 176 -11.15 12.57 0.83
CA THR A 176 -10.33 12.00 -0.26
C THR A 176 -10.34 10.47 -0.22
N LEU A 177 -10.23 9.86 0.96
CA LEU A 177 -10.29 8.41 1.14
C LEU A 177 -11.68 7.83 0.88
N GLY A 178 -12.74 8.57 1.24
CA GLY A 178 -14.12 8.15 0.98
C GLY A 178 -14.42 8.05 -0.51
N ASP A 179 -13.93 9.01 -1.30
CA ASP A 179 -14.13 9.03 -2.75
C ASP A 179 -13.07 8.20 -3.50
N TYR A 180 -11.83 8.17 -2.99
CA TYR A 180 -10.64 7.63 -3.65
C TYR A 180 -9.72 6.88 -2.67
N PRO A 181 -10.10 5.67 -2.20
CA PRO A 181 -9.33 4.86 -1.25
C PRO A 181 -8.12 4.18 -1.91
N PHE A 182 -7.35 4.92 -2.70
CA PHE A 182 -6.24 4.38 -3.52
C PHE A 182 -4.92 4.24 -2.76
N THR A 183 -4.77 4.91 -1.60
CA THR A 183 -3.57 4.89 -0.78
C THR A 183 -3.90 5.25 0.67
N ALA A 184 -2.95 5.06 1.58
CA ALA A 184 -3.13 5.28 3.01
C ALA A 184 -3.24 6.79 3.36
N ASP A 185 -3.89 7.08 4.48
CA ASP A 185 -4.09 8.43 5.00
C ASP A 185 -2.75 9.16 5.29
N TRP A 186 -1.77 8.43 5.83
CA TRP A 186 -0.44 8.98 6.12
C TRP A 186 0.27 9.46 4.85
N TRP A 187 0.03 8.79 3.71
CA TRP A 187 0.62 9.21 2.43
C TRP A 187 0.05 10.57 2.01
N TYR A 188 -1.28 10.71 2.03
CA TYR A 188 -1.91 12.00 1.75
C TYR A 188 -1.46 13.09 2.71
N ARG A 189 -1.28 12.75 3.99
CA ARG A 189 -0.75 13.69 4.98
C ARG A 189 0.67 14.15 4.61
N HIS A 190 1.56 13.22 4.29
CA HIS A 190 2.93 13.53 3.85
C HIS A 190 2.93 14.45 2.62
N ARG A 191 2.07 14.15 1.62
CA ARG A 191 1.95 14.96 0.41
C ARG A 191 1.40 16.36 0.71
N ILE A 192 0.45 16.50 1.62
CA ILE A 192 -0.04 17.82 2.08
C ILE A 192 1.09 18.63 2.71
N ASP A 193 1.89 18.03 3.60
CA ASP A 193 3.02 18.74 4.23
C ASP A 193 4.03 19.22 3.17
N TYR A 194 4.31 18.38 2.17
CA TYR A 194 5.16 18.74 1.03
C TYR A 194 4.58 19.92 0.24
N LEU A 195 3.29 19.87 -0.12
CA LEU A 195 2.61 20.92 -0.89
C LEU A 195 2.58 22.26 -0.12
N VAL A 196 2.41 22.21 1.20
CA VAL A 196 2.53 23.39 2.07
C VAL A 196 3.95 23.93 2.08
N SER A 197 4.97 23.06 2.21
CA SER A 197 6.38 23.47 2.19
C SER A 197 6.80 24.14 0.87
N LYS A 198 6.13 23.80 -0.24
CA LYS A 198 6.34 24.39 -1.56
C LYS A 198 5.52 25.65 -1.83
N GLY A 199 4.59 26.00 -0.94
CA GLY A 199 3.69 27.14 -1.14
C GLY A 199 2.59 26.88 -2.18
N SER A 200 2.39 25.64 -2.64
CA SER A 200 1.29 25.27 -3.54
C SER A 200 -0.06 25.21 -2.79
N VAL A 201 0.00 25.03 -1.47
CA VAL A 201 -1.15 24.98 -0.56
C VAL A 201 -0.86 25.91 0.62
N ASP A 202 -1.77 26.84 0.90
CA ASP A 202 -1.68 27.72 2.05
C ASP A 202 -2.04 26.95 3.33
N TYR A 203 -1.28 27.15 4.40
CA TYR A 203 -1.56 26.58 5.73
C TYR A 203 -1.96 27.66 6.74
N LYS A 204 -2.88 27.29 7.63
CA LYS A 204 -3.29 28.08 8.79
C LYS A 204 -3.41 27.18 10.02
N ALA A 205 -2.70 27.51 11.10
CA ALA A 205 -2.87 26.82 12.38
C ALA A 205 -4.30 26.98 12.92
N ASP A 206 -4.78 25.96 13.63
CA ASP A 206 -6.11 25.94 14.25
C ASP A 206 -5.95 25.57 15.73
N PRO A 207 -5.96 26.55 16.66
CA PRO A 207 -5.71 26.30 18.08
C PRO A 207 -6.69 25.32 18.73
N ASP A 208 -7.89 25.21 18.17
CA ASP A 208 -8.98 24.37 18.68
C ASP A 208 -8.97 22.94 18.07
N ALA A 209 -7.98 22.61 17.24
CA ALA A 209 -7.91 21.33 16.55
C ALA A 209 -6.52 20.70 16.61
N ILE A 210 -6.48 19.36 16.51
CA ILE A 210 -5.24 18.56 16.50
C ILE A 210 -4.38 18.88 15.27
N VAL A 211 -5.00 19.30 14.17
CA VAL A 211 -4.33 19.69 12.93
C VAL A 211 -4.83 21.04 12.44
N GLY A 212 -3.98 21.75 11.69
CA GLY A 212 -4.37 22.99 11.05
C GLY A 212 -5.32 22.82 9.87
N LYS A 213 -5.52 23.93 9.16
CA LYS A 213 -6.37 24.03 7.98
C LYS A 213 -5.56 24.40 6.75
N ILE A 214 -5.98 23.93 5.59
CA ILE A 214 -5.34 24.13 4.29
C ILE A 214 -6.31 24.67 3.23
N LYS A 215 -5.79 25.36 2.22
CA LYS A 215 -6.52 25.78 1.02
C LYS A 215 -5.56 25.89 -0.18
N LEU A 216 -6.08 25.98 -1.40
CA LEU A 216 -5.22 26.24 -2.56
C LEU A 216 -4.57 27.62 -2.44
N ALA A 217 -3.28 27.70 -2.78
CA ALA A 217 -2.58 28.97 -2.92
C ALA A 217 -3.17 29.81 -4.07
N LYS A 218 -2.90 31.11 -4.04
CA LYS A 218 -3.31 32.04 -5.10
C LYS A 218 -2.45 31.90 -6.35
#